data_AF-A0A653JFB5-F1
#
_entry.id   AF-A0A653JFB5-F1
#
_cell.length_a   1.000
_cell.length_b   1.000
_cell.length_c   1.000
_cell.angle_alpha   90.00
_cell.angle_beta   90.00
_cell.angle_gamma   90.00
#
_symmetry.space_group_name_H-M   'P 1'
#
loop_
_entity.id
_entity.type
_entity.pdbx_description
1 polymer ?
#
loop_
_entity_poly.entity_id
_entity_poly.type
_entity_poly.pdbx_seq_one_letter_code
_entity_poly.pdbx_strand_id
1 'polypeptide(L)'
;MELTSIIAIYVLFWVTAAFIVLPIGIRNHHESGVEMVKGQADGAPANFRPLRVLLMTTLLATAAFGLFYLNYANGWITLDTIDIFNSRERMR
;
A
#
# COMPACT_ATOMS: atom_id res chain seq x y z
N MET A 1 -11.28 3.88 -18.40
CA MET A 1 -11.55 2.85 -17.38
C MET A 1 -12.95 3.04 -16.84
N GLU A 2 -13.63 1.94 -16.51
CA GLU A 2 -14.90 1.98 -15.76
C GLU A 2 -14.69 2.45 -14.33
N LEU A 3 -15.69 3.13 -13.76
CA LEU A 3 -15.63 3.64 -12.38
C LEU A 3 -15.44 2.51 -11.36
N THR A 4 -16.08 1.37 -11.60
CA THR A 4 -15.96 0.17 -10.76
C THR A 4 -14.52 -0.34 -10.72
N SER A 5 -13.85 -0.38 -11.88
CA SER A 5 -12.44 -0.76 -11.98
C SER A 5 -11.52 0.23 -11.27
N ILE A 6 -11.78 1.53 -11.42
CA ILE A 6 -11.01 2.59 -10.74
C ILE A 6 -11.06 2.39 -9.22
N ILE A 7 -12.26 2.20 -8.66
CA ILE A 7 -12.45 2.00 -7.22
C ILE A 7 -11.77 0.70 -6.76
N ALA A 8 -11.96 -0.40 -7.49
CA ALA A 8 -11.36 -1.69 -7.14
C ALA A 8 -9.83 -1.63 -7.09
N ILE A 9 -9.21 -1.01 -8.10
CA ILE A 9 -7.76 -0.84 -8.17
C ILE A 9 -7.28 0.07 -7.04
N TYR A 10 -7.96 1.19 -6.78
CA TYR A 10 -7.61 2.07 -5.67
C TYR A 10 -7.65 1.35 -4.31
N VAL A 11 -8.67 0.53 -4.06
CA VAL A 11 -8.76 -0.29 -2.84
C VAL A 11 -7.58 -1.26 -2.74
N LEU A 12 -7.17 -1.89 -3.85
CA LEU A 12 -6.00 -2.76 -3.87
C LEU A 12 -4.73 -2.00 -3.46
N PHE A 13 -4.47 -0.82 -4.04
CA PHE A 13 -3.37 0.05 -3.64
C PHE A 13 -3.44 0.44 -2.17
N TRP A 14 -4.63 0.76 -1.67
CA TRP A 14 -4.85 1.14 -0.27
C TRP A 14 -4.54 0.00 0.70
N VAL A 15 -4.98 -1.23 0.40
CA VAL A 15 -4.67 -2.41 1.21
C VAL A 15 -3.16 -2.70 1.19
N THR A 16 -2.52 -2.67 0.03
CA THR A 16 -1.06 -2.84 -0.07
C THR A 16 -0.31 -1.76 0.72
N ALA A 17 -0.73 -0.50 0.61
CA ALA A 17 -0.15 0.60 1.37
C ALA A 17 -0.34 0.41 2.89
N ALA A 18 -1.47 -0.14 3.33
CA ALA A 18 -1.71 -0.43 4.74
C ALA A 18 -0.69 -1.43 5.28
N PHE A 19 -0.42 -2.51 4.55
CA PHE A 19 0.61 -3.49 4.94
C PHE A 19 2.02 -2.88 4.99
N ILE A 20 2.34 -1.94 4.11
CA ILE A 20 3.64 -1.24 4.11
C ILE A 20 3.76 -0.29 5.32
N VAL A 21 2.67 0.41 5.67
CA VAL A 21 2.68 1.43 6.72
C VAL A 21 2.56 0.84 8.12
N LEU A 22 1.84 -0.27 8.30
CA LEU A 22 1.62 -0.89 9.62
C LEU A 22 2.90 -1.17 10.43
N PRO A 23 4.00 -1.73 9.89
CA PRO A 23 5.21 -1.98 10.68
C PRO A 23 5.95 -0.68 11.07
N ILE A 24 5.61 0.47 10.49
CA ILE A 24 6.33 1.72 10.69
C ILE A 24 5.86 2.38 11.99
N GLY A 25 6.78 2.55 12.94
CA GLY A 25 6.53 3.30 14.17
C GLY A 25 5.86 2.50 15.29
N ILE A 26 5.79 1.17 15.17
CA ILE A 26 5.45 0.29 16.28
C ILE A 26 6.62 0.22 17.26
N ARG A 27 6.33 0.34 18.56
CA ARG A 27 7.25 0.06 19.66
C ARG A 27 6.61 -0.97 20.58
N ASN A 28 7.39 -1.99 20.95
CA ASN A 28 6.93 -3.04 21.84
C ASN A 28 7.00 -2.61 23.31
N HIS A 29 6.18 -3.22 24.16
CA HIS A 29 6.14 -2.95 25.61
C HIS A 29 7.50 -3.18 26.29
N HIS A 30 8.24 -4.20 25.86
CA HIS A 30 9.59 -4.49 26.34
C HIS A 30 10.59 -3.36 26.01
N GLU A 31 10.42 -2.67 24.88
CA GLU A 31 11.31 -1.58 24.45
C GLU A 31 10.91 -0.23 25.04
N SER A 32 9.65 -0.06 25.43
CA SER A 32 9.11 1.19 25.96
C SER A 32 9.14 1.29 27.49
N GLY A 33 9.45 0.20 28.19
CA GLY A 33 9.45 0.14 29.66
C GLY A 33 8.06 0.29 30.28
N VAL A 34 7.00 0.14 29.47
CA VAL A 34 5.60 0.26 29.89
C VAL A 34 5.14 -1.12 30.35
N GLU A 35 4.70 -1.23 31.62
CA GLU A 35 4.12 -2.48 32.12
C GLU A 35 2.95 -2.93 31.25
N MET A 36 2.96 -4.22 30.89
CA MET A 36 1.85 -4.83 30.19
C MET A 36 0.66 -5.01 31.14
N VAL A 37 -0.54 -4.75 30.65
CA VAL A 37 -1.77 -5.08 31.38
C VAL A 37 -2.02 -6.59 31.29
N LYS A 38 -2.43 -7.22 32.38
CA LYS A 38 -2.71 -8.66 32.43
C LYS A 38 -3.71 -9.07 31.34
N GLY A 39 -3.30 -9.96 30.44
CA GLY A 39 -4.11 -10.44 29.30
C GLY A 39 -3.76 -9.81 27.94
N GLN A 40 -2.82 -8.85 27.91
CA GLN A 40 -2.33 -8.26 26.67
C GLN A 40 -1.33 -9.20 25.98
N ALA A 41 -1.40 -9.31 24.65
CA ALA A 41 -0.45 -10.12 23.87
C ALA A 41 0.92 -9.45 23.82
N ASP A 42 2.01 -10.25 23.88
CA ASP A 42 3.40 -9.74 23.86
C ASP A 42 3.74 -8.90 22.62
N GLY A 43 3.07 -9.18 21.50
CA GLY A 43 3.24 -8.45 20.24
C GLY A 43 2.32 -7.22 20.08
N ALA A 44 1.52 -6.88 21.08
CA ALA A 44 0.64 -5.72 20.99
C ALA A 44 1.47 -4.41 20.98
N PRO A 45 1.19 -3.47 20.05
CA PRO A 45 1.89 -2.19 20.04
C PRO A 45 1.59 -1.40 21.31
N ALA A 46 2.63 -0.90 21.99
CA ALA A 46 2.45 -0.03 23.15
C ALA A 46 1.92 1.37 22.79
N ASN A 47 2.09 1.79 21.54
CA ASN A 47 1.73 3.12 21.04
C ASN A 47 1.04 3.03 19.68
N PHE A 48 -0.13 2.41 19.64
CA PHE A 48 -0.92 2.35 18.40
C PHE A 48 -1.58 3.71 18.13
N ARG A 49 -1.17 4.38 17.03
CA ARG A 49 -1.70 5.68 16.60
C ARG A 49 -2.54 5.51 15.32
N PRO A 50 -3.80 5.06 15.41
CA PRO A 50 -4.60 4.65 14.26
C PRO A 50 -4.79 5.76 13.21
N LEU A 51 -5.01 7.01 13.66
CA LEU A 51 -5.18 8.15 12.75
C LEU A 51 -3.94 8.42 11.90
N ARG A 52 -2.75 8.26 12.48
CA ARG A 52 -1.48 8.45 11.75
C ARG A 52 -1.29 7.37 10.69
N VAL A 53 -1.58 6.12 11.03
CA VAL A 53 -1.53 5.00 10.10
C VAL A 53 -2.50 5.23 8.95
N LEU A 54 -3.77 5.55 9.24
CA LEU A 54 -4.79 5.78 8.22
C LEU A 54 -4.39 6.91 7.24
N LEU A 55 -3.86 8.02 7.77
CA LEU A 55 -3.43 9.16 6.96
C LEU A 55 -2.22 8.78 6.08
N MET A 56 -1.19 8.14 6.64
CA MET A 56 -0.02 7.72 5.88
C MET A 56 -0.37 6.67 4.81
N THR A 57 -1.21 5.69 5.15
CA THR A 57 -1.73 4.69 4.21
C THR A 57 -2.47 5.37 3.06
N THR A 58 -3.36 6.31 3.37
CA THR A 58 -4.14 7.02 2.34
C THR A 58 -3.22 7.86 1.45
N LEU A 59 -2.27 8.61 2.03
CA LEU A 59 -1.31 9.41 1.27
C LEU A 59 -0.49 8.54 0.31
N LEU A 60 0.06 7.42 0.81
CA LEU A 60 0.87 6.49 0.02
C LEU A 60 0.04 5.85 -1.09
N ALA A 61 -1.18 5.39 -0.78
CA ALA A 61 -2.09 4.79 -1.73
C ALA A 61 -2.51 5.77 -2.83
N THR A 62 -2.89 7.00 -2.45
CA THR A 62 -3.27 8.06 -3.40
C THR A 62 -2.10 8.44 -4.29
N ALA A 63 -0.88 8.56 -3.76
CA ALA A 63 0.31 8.85 -4.56
C ALA A 63 0.60 7.73 -5.58
N ALA A 64 0.62 6.47 -5.14
CA ALA A 64 0.89 5.32 -6.00
C ALA A 64 -0.20 5.14 -7.07
N PHE A 65 -1.47 5.21 -6.67
CA PHE A 65 -2.60 5.14 -7.60
C PHE A 65 -2.59 6.32 -8.58
N GLY A 66 -2.27 7.53 -8.12
CA GLY A 66 -2.16 8.72 -8.96
C GLY A 66 -1.10 8.54 -10.06
N LEU A 67 0.08 8.02 -9.71
CA LEU A 67 1.12 7.69 -10.69
C LEU A 67 0.66 6.63 -11.70
N PHE A 68 0.01 5.57 -11.22
CA PHE A 68 -0.56 4.53 -12.08
C PHE A 68 -1.61 5.12 -13.05
N TYR A 69 -2.53 5.93 -12.54
CA TYR A 69 -3.60 6.52 -13.33
C TYR A 69 -3.07 7.54 -14.35
N LEU A 70 -2.08 8.36 -13.98
CA LEU A 70 -1.40 9.27 -14.89
C LEU A 70 -0.68 8.51 -16.01
N ASN A 71 0.00 7.41 -15.69
CA ASN A 71 0.60 6.56 -16.71
C ASN A 71 -0.47 5.95 -17.63
N TYR A 72 -1.58 5.47 -17.07
CA TYR A 72 -2.70 4.93 -17.85
C TYR A 72 -3.29 5.98 -18.80
N ALA A 73 -3.45 7.23 -18.36
CA ALA A 73 -4.03 8.30 -19.15
C ALA A 73 -3.09 8.85 -20.24
N ASN A 74 -1.79 8.94 -19.96
CA ASN A 74 -0.80 9.53 -20.88
C ASN A 74 -0.03 8.50 -21.71
N GLY A 75 -0.05 7.22 -21.32
CA GLY A 75 0.63 6.14 -22.04
C GLY A 75 2.16 6.23 -22.01
N TRP A 76 2.77 6.78 -20.95
CA TRP A 76 4.23 6.94 -20.86
C TRP A 76 4.97 5.59 -20.88
N ILE A 77 4.45 4.60 -20.15
CA ILE A 77 4.96 3.24 -20.09
C ILE A 77 3.85 2.32 -20.56
N THR A 78 4.07 1.65 -21.69
CA THR A 78 3.12 0.69 -22.27
C THR A 78 3.62 -0.74 -22.10
N LEU A 79 2.75 -1.71 -22.39
CA LEU A 79 3.13 -3.12 -22.36
C LEU A 79 4.29 -3.43 -23.32
N ASP A 80 4.35 -2.73 -24.45
CA ASP A 80 5.41 -2.89 -25.44
C ASP A 80 6.76 -2.38 -24.91
N THR A 81 6.75 -1.39 -24.00
CA THR A 81 7.97 -0.93 -23.32
C THR A 81 8.58 -2.00 -22.40
N ILE A 82 7.77 -2.96 -21.93
CA ILE A 82 8.15 -3.97 -20.94
C ILE A 82 8.24 -5.37 -21.59
N ASP A 83 7.83 -5.55 -22.85
CA ASP A 83 7.87 -6.83 -23.56
C ASP A 83 9.29 -7.23 -23.99
N ILE A 84 10.10 -7.65 -23.02
CA ILE A 84 11.50 -8.06 -23.23
C ILE A 84 11.59 -9.35 -24.06
N PHE A 85 10.53 -10.15 -24.11
CA PHE A 85 10.51 -11.47 -24.75
C PHE A 85 9.81 -11.48 -26.12
N ASN A 86 9.49 -10.29 -26.68
CA ASN A 86 8.72 -10.09 -27.91
C ASN A 86 7.48 -11.01 -27.98
N SER A 87 6.83 -11.21 -26.83
CA SER A 87 5.73 -12.15 -26.69
C SER A 87 4.52 -11.72 -27.52
N ARG A 88 4.35 -10.40 -27.71
CA ARG A 88 3.27 -9.83 -28.53
C ARG A 88 3.45 -10.08 -30.03
N GLU A 89 4.68 -10.12 -30.54
CA GLU A 89 4.94 -10.46 -31.94
C GLU A 89 4.66 -11.93 -32.23
N ARG A 90 4.99 -12.82 -31.30
CA ARG A 90 4.82 -14.28 -31.45
C ARG A 90 3.35 -14.76 -31.40
N MET A 91 2.44 -13.92 -30.91
CA MET A 91 1.00 -14.20 -30.78
C MET A 91 0.16 -13.65 -31.94
N ARG A 92 0.77 -12.89 -32.85
CA ARG A 92 0.14 -12.40 -34.09
C ARG A 92 0.44 -13.36 -35.24
#